data_AF-A0AAJ0WWP0-F1
#
_entry.id   AF-A0AAJ0WWP0-F1
#
_cell.length_a   1.000
_cell.length_b   1.000
_cell.length_c   1.000
_cell.angle_alpha   90.00
_cell.angle_beta   90.00
_cell.angle_gamma   90.00
#
_symmetry.space_group_name_H-M   'P 1'
#
loop_
_entity.id
_entity.type
_entity.pdbx_description
1 polymer ?
#
loop_
_entity_poly.entity_id
_entity_poly.type
_entity_poly.pdbx_seq_one_letter_code
_entity_poly.pdbx_strand_id
1 'polypeptide(L)'
;MKLIVGIDPGITAAVAFLDAETDFYITISRRNFSFSEICETIAERGDPIIVAADTQHEPQMLRKISSTFGCRLHVPKKDMMVGEKKLITEGFGYHNDHERDALASAIHAKQEFRPLFDKIDSYLEKKGMKRLSPDVKELLVKGEAANIEQAVKMLTSEERKETRVISRIIESKKVLELRQKIHQLEKGKSILEDYAKHLEGENKFLKRLEPKRSWNKEPKIRILEEALSGLRKERERLKNEMESYKNLIGKDIELVHVYEEGGDFSGKIVLAENKFNRRALEKQNPKAIICDTAFPAEIPIIPRDKVKIHAIGNVLVVDKHELEKGLQESFIVWLKAYKERRAVQE
;
A
#
# COMPACT_ATOMS: atom_id res chain seq x y z
N MET A 1 -8.75 -16.03 -48.36
CA MET A 1 -10.22 -15.99 -48.42
C MET A 1 -10.66 -14.56 -48.19
N LYS A 2 -11.61 -14.03 -48.98
CA LYS A 2 -12.20 -12.70 -48.76
C LYS A 2 -13.46 -12.85 -47.93
N LEU A 3 -13.60 -12.05 -46.88
CA LEU A 3 -14.59 -12.26 -45.83
C LEU A 3 -15.60 -11.11 -45.73
N ILE A 4 -16.84 -11.50 -45.44
CA ILE A 4 -17.90 -10.62 -44.95
C ILE A 4 -18.08 -10.96 -43.48
N VAL A 5 -17.81 -9.99 -42.61
CA VAL A 5 -17.76 -10.20 -41.17
C VAL A 5 -18.93 -9.50 -40.50
N GLY A 6 -19.82 -10.25 -39.85
CA GLY A 6 -20.87 -9.67 -39.02
C GLY A 6 -20.43 -9.63 -37.56
N ILE A 7 -20.74 -8.55 -36.85
CA ILE A 7 -20.31 -8.37 -35.46
C ILE A 7 -21.49 -7.89 -34.61
N ASP A 8 -21.80 -8.65 -33.57
CA ASP A 8 -22.71 -8.24 -32.49
C ASP A 8 -21.87 -7.81 -31.27
N PRO A 9 -21.70 -6.50 -31.00
CA PRO A 9 -20.90 -6.01 -29.90
C PRO A 9 -21.67 -6.04 -28.57
N GLY A 10 -21.02 -6.47 -27.48
CA GLY A 10 -21.65 -6.48 -26.16
C GLY A 10 -20.79 -7.13 -25.08
N ILE A 11 -21.40 -7.42 -23.93
CA ILE A 11 -20.74 -8.20 -22.85
C ILE A 11 -20.40 -9.60 -23.36
N THR A 12 -21.34 -10.21 -24.08
CA THR A 12 -21.08 -11.37 -24.93
C THR A 12 -21.08 -10.82 -26.35
N ALA A 13 -19.90 -10.77 -26.97
CA ALA A 13 -19.81 -10.35 -28.35
C ALA A 13 -19.70 -11.59 -29.24
N ALA A 14 -20.25 -11.48 -30.44
CA ALA A 14 -20.19 -12.53 -31.44
C ALA A 14 -19.68 -12.00 -32.77
N VAL A 15 -18.99 -12.87 -33.50
CA VAL A 15 -18.44 -12.60 -34.82
C VAL A 15 -18.84 -13.74 -35.76
N ALA A 16 -19.42 -13.38 -36.89
CA ALA A 16 -19.73 -14.30 -37.97
C ALA A 16 -18.81 -14.02 -39.17
N PHE A 17 -18.27 -15.07 -39.77
CA PHE A 17 -17.38 -15.01 -40.92
C PHE A 17 -18.07 -15.71 -42.09
N LEU A 18 -18.30 -14.99 -43.18
CA LEU A 18 -18.85 -15.54 -44.43
C LEU A 18 -17.83 -15.37 -45.55
N ASP A 19 -17.69 -16.40 -46.38
CA ASP A 19 -16.95 -16.29 -47.63
C ASP A 19 -17.75 -15.45 -48.64
N ALA A 20 -17.06 -14.56 -49.34
CA ALA A 20 -17.61 -13.75 -50.43
C ALA A 20 -17.89 -14.58 -51.71
N GLU A 21 -17.21 -15.71 -51.88
CA GLU A 21 -17.34 -16.58 -53.06
C GLU A 21 -18.23 -17.81 -52.81
N THR A 22 -18.15 -18.39 -51.63
CA THR A 22 -18.83 -19.64 -51.28
C THR A 22 -19.88 -19.41 -50.20
N ASP A 23 -20.73 -20.40 -49.94
CA ASP A 23 -21.69 -20.36 -48.83
C ASP A 23 -21.08 -20.81 -47.49
N PHE A 24 -19.76 -20.92 -47.42
CA PHE A 24 -19.06 -21.24 -46.19
C PHE A 24 -19.23 -20.13 -45.14
N TYR A 25 -19.50 -20.54 -43.90
CA TYR A 25 -19.58 -19.64 -42.76
C TYR A 25 -19.11 -20.29 -41.45
N ILE A 26 -18.68 -19.45 -40.51
CA ILE A 26 -18.38 -19.82 -39.12
C ILE A 26 -18.91 -18.71 -38.20
N THR A 27 -19.49 -19.08 -37.04
CA THR A 27 -19.83 -18.15 -35.95
C THR A 27 -19.01 -18.44 -34.70
N ILE A 28 -18.70 -17.39 -33.94
CA ILE A 28 -17.98 -17.48 -32.66
C ILE A 28 -18.56 -16.44 -31.72
N SER A 29 -18.83 -16.83 -30.49
CA SER A 29 -19.17 -15.91 -29.41
C SER A 29 -18.26 -16.10 -28.20
N ARG A 30 -17.96 -14.99 -27.52
CA ARG A 30 -17.18 -15.02 -26.28
C ARG A 30 -17.61 -13.90 -25.34
N ARG A 31 -17.60 -14.19 -24.05
CA ARG A 31 -17.79 -13.17 -23.02
C ARG A 31 -16.52 -12.33 -22.90
N ASN A 32 -16.66 -11.02 -22.81
CA ASN A 32 -15.57 -10.04 -22.77
C ASN A 32 -14.63 -10.15 -23.98
N PHE A 33 -15.17 -10.42 -25.18
CA PHE A 33 -14.37 -10.51 -26.40
C PHE A 33 -13.76 -9.13 -26.72
N SER A 34 -12.45 -8.99 -26.49
CA SER A 34 -11.79 -7.69 -26.62
C SER A 34 -11.63 -7.28 -28.08
N PHE A 35 -11.44 -5.98 -28.32
CA PHE A 35 -11.17 -5.45 -29.66
C PHE A 35 -9.97 -6.15 -30.33
N SER A 36 -8.87 -6.33 -29.59
CA SER A 36 -7.67 -6.98 -30.11
C SER A 36 -7.91 -8.43 -30.49
N GLU A 37 -8.56 -9.20 -29.61
CA GLU A 37 -8.88 -10.61 -29.90
C GLU A 37 -9.83 -10.75 -31.09
N ILE A 38 -10.79 -9.85 -31.28
CA ILE A 38 -11.67 -9.84 -32.46
C ILE A 38 -10.85 -9.60 -33.72
N CYS A 39 -9.96 -8.59 -33.72
CA CYS A 39 -9.08 -8.32 -34.85
C CYS A 39 -8.16 -9.51 -35.17
N GLU A 40 -7.56 -10.13 -34.17
CA GLU A 40 -6.75 -11.35 -34.33
C GLU A 40 -7.56 -12.49 -34.96
N THR A 41 -8.76 -12.74 -34.41
CA THR A 41 -9.69 -13.78 -34.90
C THR A 41 -10.08 -13.56 -36.36
N ILE A 42 -10.30 -12.31 -36.77
CA ILE A 42 -10.57 -11.94 -38.17
C ILE A 42 -9.35 -12.22 -39.05
N ALA A 43 -8.18 -11.73 -38.65
CA ALA A 43 -6.93 -11.87 -39.41
C ALA A 43 -6.51 -13.34 -39.60
N GLU A 44 -6.76 -14.20 -38.61
CA GLU A 44 -6.50 -15.64 -38.70
C GLU A 44 -7.37 -16.35 -39.74
N ARG A 45 -8.60 -15.87 -39.98
CA ARG A 45 -9.58 -16.53 -40.87
C ARG A 45 -9.46 -16.07 -42.30
N GLY A 46 -9.08 -14.81 -42.52
CA GLY A 46 -8.96 -14.27 -43.87
C GLY A 46 -8.93 -12.76 -43.90
N ASP A 47 -9.22 -12.22 -45.08
CA ASP A 47 -9.13 -10.79 -45.34
C ASP A 47 -10.54 -10.19 -45.43
N PRO A 48 -10.98 -9.40 -44.43
CA PRO A 48 -12.30 -8.82 -44.43
C PRO A 48 -12.41 -7.73 -45.51
N ILE A 49 -13.42 -7.87 -46.36
CA ILE A 49 -13.78 -6.84 -47.35
C ILE A 49 -15.01 -6.04 -46.89
N ILE A 50 -15.85 -6.64 -46.05
CA ILE A 50 -17.03 -6.00 -45.45
C ILE A 50 -17.06 -6.35 -43.96
N VAL A 51 -17.36 -5.38 -43.11
CA VAL A 51 -17.78 -5.56 -41.72
C VAL A 51 -19.21 -5.05 -41.60
N ALA A 52 -20.10 -5.79 -40.95
CA ALA A 52 -21.52 -5.51 -40.91
C ALA A 52 -22.07 -5.48 -39.47
N ALA A 53 -22.99 -4.56 -39.22
CA ALA A 53 -23.83 -4.49 -38.02
C ALA A 53 -25.29 -4.78 -38.37
N ASP A 54 -26.09 -5.12 -37.37
CA ASP A 54 -27.56 -5.25 -37.45
C ASP A 54 -28.31 -3.95 -37.11
N THR A 55 -27.60 -2.89 -36.73
CA THR A 55 -28.15 -1.58 -36.38
C THR A 55 -27.93 -0.55 -37.48
N GLN A 56 -28.89 0.36 -37.67
CA GLN A 56 -28.83 1.48 -38.60
C GLN A 56 -27.65 2.42 -38.32
N HIS A 57 -27.36 2.64 -37.04
CA HIS A 57 -26.24 3.46 -36.62
C HIS A 57 -24.97 2.64 -36.59
N GLU A 58 -23.91 3.14 -37.20
CA GLU A 58 -22.59 2.54 -37.18
C GLU A 58 -22.04 2.46 -35.74
N PRO A 59 -21.81 1.26 -35.18
CA PRO A 59 -21.21 1.14 -33.86
C PRO A 59 -19.74 1.58 -33.86
N GLN A 60 -19.29 2.25 -32.79
CA GLN A 60 -17.92 2.79 -32.72
C GLN A 60 -16.85 1.69 -32.86
N MET A 61 -17.11 0.50 -32.29
CA MET A 61 -16.21 -0.64 -32.38
C MET A 61 -16.04 -1.09 -33.85
N LEU A 62 -17.14 -1.21 -34.59
CA LEU A 62 -17.13 -1.64 -35.98
C LEU A 62 -16.45 -0.59 -36.88
N ARG A 63 -16.63 0.72 -36.63
CA ARG A 63 -15.85 1.77 -37.32
C ARG A 63 -14.35 1.62 -37.13
N LYS A 64 -13.91 1.28 -35.91
CA LYS A 64 -12.49 1.05 -35.62
C LYS A 64 -11.99 -0.20 -36.35
N ILE A 65 -12.75 -1.29 -36.32
CA ILE A 65 -12.40 -2.53 -37.02
C ILE A 65 -12.33 -2.29 -38.54
N SER A 66 -13.34 -1.63 -39.12
CA SER A 66 -13.38 -1.35 -40.55
C SER A 66 -12.20 -0.49 -41.00
N SER A 67 -11.85 0.53 -40.21
CA SER A 67 -10.66 1.35 -40.46
C SER A 67 -9.36 0.58 -40.29
N THR A 68 -9.28 -0.36 -39.34
CA THR A 68 -8.08 -1.19 -39.08
C THR A 68 -7.76 -2.10 -40.26
N PHE A 69 -8.80 -2.70 -40.86
CA PHE A 69 -8.64 -3.60 -42.00
C PHE A 69 -8.79 -2.92 -43.37
N GLY A 70 -9.12 -1.62 -43.41
CA GLY A 70 -9.41 -0.90 -44.64
C GLY A 70 -10.60 -1.50 -45.41
N CYS A 71 -11.61 -2.00 -44.69
CA CYS A 71 -12.76 -2.68 -45.28
C CYS A 71 -14.03 -1.82 -45.21
N ARG A 72 -15.06 -2.17 -45.98
CA ARG A 72 -16.32 -1.42 -46.00
C ARG A 72 -17.11 -1.71 -44.72
N LEU A 73 -17.56 -0.68 -44.00
CA LEU A 73 -18.57 -0.82 -42.96
C LEU A 73 -19.96 -0.81 -43.61
N HIS A 74 -20.75 -1.83 -43.32
CA HIS A 74 -22.13 -2.01 -43.75
C HIS A 74 -23.09 -1.90 -42.57
N VAL A 75 -24.14 -1.11 -42.73
CA VAL A 75 -25.25 -1.01 -41.79
C VAL A 75 -26.58 -1.02 -42.57
N PRO A 76 -27.63 -1.68 -42.05
CA PRO A 76 -28.93 -1.69 -42.68
C PRO A 76 -29.58 -0.30 -42.67
N LYS A 77 -30.58 -0.09 -43.54
CA LYS A 77 -31.31 1.20 -43.60
C LYS A 77 -32.12 1.50 -42.33
N LYS A 78 -32.46 0.46 -41.56
CA LYS A 78 -33.16 0.48 -40.26
C LYS A 78 -32.63 -0.67 -39.42
N ASP A 79 -32.75 -0.58 -38.11
CA ASP A 79 -32.38 -1.67 -37.21
C ASP A 79 -33.12 -2.96 -37.60
N MET A 80 -32.39 -4.07 -37.68
CA MET A 80 -32.98 -5.37 -38.01
C MET A 80 -33.80 -5.87 -36.83
N MET A 81 -35.06 -6.23 -37.08
CA MET A 81 -35.91 -6.83 -36.07
C MET A 81 -35.50 -8.27 -35.78
N VAL A 82 -35.76 -8.75 -34.56
CA VAL A 82 -35.46 -10.14 -34.17
C VAL A 82 -36.11 -11.16 -35.12
N GLY A 83 -37.33 -10.88 -35.60
CA GLY A 83 -38.03 -11.71 -36.59
C GLY A 83 -37.29 -11.79 -37.93
N GLU A 84 -36.77 -10.66 -38.42
CA GLU A 84 -35.98 -10.58 -39.66
C GLU A 84 -34.66 -11.34 -39.52
N LYS A 85 -33.98 -11.18 -38.38
CA LYS A 85 -32.74 -11.91 -38.06
C LYS A 85 -32.97 -13.42 -38.04
N LYS A 86 -34.08 -13.89 -37.47
CA LYS A 86 -34.46 -15.31 -37.46
C LYS A 86 -34.76 -15.82 -38.86
N LEU A 87 -35.49 -15.05 -39.67
CA LEU A 87 -35.84 -15.43 -41.04
C LEU A 87 -34.59 -15.52 -41.94
N ILE A 88 -33.69 -14.53 -41.87
CA ILE A 88 -32.50 -14.50 -42.73
C ILE A 88 -31.47 -15.58 -42.36
N THR A 89 -31.49 -16.05 -41.11
CA THR A 89 -30.63 -17.13 -40.61
C THR A 89 -31.32 -18.50 -40.62
N GLU A 90 -32.50 -18.60 -41.24
CA GLU A 90 -33.20 -19.86 -41.40
C GLU A 90 -32.34 -20.86 -42.21
N GLY A 91 -32.14 -22.07 -41.67
CA GLY A 91 -31.28 -23.08 -42.28
C GLY A 91 -29.79 -22.97 -41.93
N PHE A 92 -29.38 -21.98 -41.14
CA PHE A 92 -28.01 -21.84 -40.62
C PHE A 92 -27.91 -22.33 -39.17
N GLY A 93 -26.74 -22.86 -38.79
CA GLY A 93 -26.43 -23.28 -37.43
C GLY A 93 -25.74 -22.16 -36.65
N TYR A 94 -26.21 -21.91 -35.43
CA TYR A 94 -25.62 -20.99 -34.47
C TYR A 94 -25.92 -21.46 -33.04
N HIS A 95 -25.10 -21.08 -32.06
CA HIS A 95 -25.23 -21.57 -30.68
C HIS A 95 -26.04 -20.68 -29.75
N ASN A 96 -26.23 -19.41 -30.08
CA ASN A 96 -26.97 -18.45 -29.25
C ASN A 96 -27.49 -17.25 -30.06
N ASP A 97 -28.28 -16.40 -29.42
CA ASP A 97 -28.88 -15.21 -30.05
C ASP A 97 -27.82 -14.20 -30.55
N HIS A 98 -26.67 -14.09 -29.90
CA HIS A 98 -25.59 -13.19 -30.34
C HIS A 98 -24.95 -13.67 -31.64
N GLU A 99 -24.68 -14.98 -31.74
CA GLU A 99 -24.18 -15.58 -32.98
C GLU A 99 -25.19 -15.47 -34.12
N ARG A 100 -26.49 -15.64 -33.83
CA ARG A 100 -27.56 -15.38 -34.80
C ARG A 100 -27.51 -13.95 -35.30
N ASP A 101 -27.41 -12.98 -34.38
CA ASP A 101 -27.48 -11.56 -34.72
C ASP A 101 -26.25 -11.15 -35.56
N ALA A 102 -25.04 -11.58 -35.17
CA ALA A 102 -23.83 -11.40 -35.97
C ALA A 102 -23.95 -12.07 -37.35
N LEU A 103 -24.47 -13.29 -37.42
CA LEU A 103 -24.67 -14.00 -38.68
C LEU A 103 -25.69 -13.29 -39.58
N ALA A 104 -26.78 -12.81 -39.00
CA ALA A 104 -27.81 -12.04 -39.70
C ALA A 104 -27.22 -10.77 -40.33
N SER A 105 -26.38 -10.02 -39.62
CA SER A 105 -25.68 -8.85 -40.17
C SER A 105 -24.84 -9.21 -41.39
N ALA A 106 -24.07 -10.31 -41.32
CA ALA A 106 -23.19 -10.73 -42.40
C ALA A 106 -23.99 -11.21 -43.63
N ILE A 107 -25.04 -12.01 -43.43
CA ILE A 107 -25.91 -12.47 -44.52
C ILE A 107 -26.62 -11.29 -45.17
N HIS A 108 -27.16 -10.36 -44.36
CA HIS A 108 -27.82 -9.16 -44.86
C HIS A 108 -26.88 -8.33 -45.74
N ALA A 109 -25.63 -8.13 -45.29
CA ALA A 109 -24.61 -7.49 -46.11
C ALA A 109 -24.35 -8.27 -47.41
N LYS A 110 -24.14 -9.59 -47.35
CA LYS A 110 -23.92 -10.42 -48.55
C LYS A 110 -25.07 -10.31 -49.54
N GLN A 111 -26.32 -10.29 -49.07
CA GLN A 111 -27.51 -10.13 -49.90
C GLN A 111 -27.56 -8.76 -50.59
N GLU A 112 -27.22 -7.67 -49.89
CA GLU A 112 -27.18 -6.34 -50.50
C GLU A 112 -26.07 -6.21 -51.56
N PHE A 113 -24.91 -6.83 -51.35
CA PHE A 113 -23.81 -6.82 -52.31
C PHE A 113 -23.93 -7.89 -53.42
N ARG A 114 -24.87 -8.83 -53.29
CA ARG A 114 -25.07 -9.92 -54.25
C ARG A 114 -25.26 -9.44 -55.70
N PRO A 115 -26.09 -8.42 -56.01
CA PRO A 115 -26.23 -7.95 -57.40
C PRO A 115 -24.91 -7.43 -58.00
N LEU A 116 -24.04 -6.83 -57.18
CA LEU A 116 -22.71 -6.40 -57.61
C LEU A 116 -21.80 -7.60 -57.86
N PHE A 117 -21.79 -8.56 -56.93
CA PHE A 117 -20.98 -9.78 -57.03
C PHE A 117 -21.36 -10.62 -58.25
N ASP A 118 -22.65 -10.86 -58.48
CA ASP A 118 -23.16 -11.60 -59.64
C ASP A 118 -22.77 -10.91 -60.97
N LYS A 119 -22.79 -9.57 -60.99
CA LYS A 119 -22.36 -8.77 -62.15
C LYS A 119 -20.86 -8.91 -62.41
N ILE A 120 -20.04 -8.91 -61.36
CA ILE A 120 -18.60 -9.13 -61.44
C ILE A 120 -18.30 -10.54 -61.96
N ASP A 121 -18.94 -11.55 -61.36
CA ASP A 121 -18.75 -12.95 -61.73
C ASP A 121 -19.12 -13.19 -63.20
N SER A 122 -20.29 -12.71 -63.63
CA SER A 122 -20.74 -12.79 -65.01
C SER A 122 -19.80 -12.09 -66.00
N TYR A 123 -19.26 -10.92 -65.63
CA TYR A 123 -18.32 -10.18 -66.47
C TYR A 123 -16.99 -10.92 -66.63
N LEU A 124 -16.46 -11.45 -65.53
CA LEU A 124 -15.17 -12.14 -65.50
C LEU A 124 -15.26 -13.52 -66.17
N GLU A 125 -16.37 -14.22 -66.02
CA GLU A 125 -16.61 -15.51 -66.68
C GLU A 125 -16.60 -15.36 -68.21
N LYS A 126 -17.29 -14.35 -68.75
CA LYS A 126 -17.27 -14.03 -70.20
C LYS A 126 -15.87 -13.71 -70.74
N LYS A 127 -14.97 -13.23 -69.90
CA LYS A 127 -13.58 -12.90 -70.26
C LYS A 127 -12.58 -14.02 -69.93
N GLY A 128 -13.03 -15.16 -69.39
CA GLY A 128 -12.13 -16.24 -68.94
C GLY A 128 -11.23 -15.86 -67.76
N MET A 129 -11.64 -14.87 -66.96
CA MET A 129 -10.84 -14.29 -65.86
C MET A 129 -11.46 -14.56 -64.48
N LYS A 130 -12.24 -15.64 -64.32
CA LYS A 130 -12.95 -16.00 -63.06
C LYS A 130 -12.05 -15.98 -61.82
N ARG A 131 -10.77 -16.36 -61.96
CA ARG A 131 -9.77 -16.32 -60.88
C ARG A 131 -9.56 -14.95 -60.22
N LEU A 132 -9.91 -13.86 -60.91
CA LEU A 132 -9.76 -12.50 -60.41
C LEU A 132 -10.98 -12.04 -59.58
N SER A 133 -12.05 -12.83 -59.51
CA SER A 133 -13.30 -12.41 -58.86
C SER A 133 -13.13 -11.91 -57.42
N PRO A 134 -12.41 -12.64 -56.53
CA PRO A 134 -12.24 -12.19 -55.15
C PRO A 134 -11.54 -10.83 -55.04
N ASP A 135 -10.50 -10.62 -55.86
CA ASP A 135 -9.73 -9.37 -55.89
C ASP A 135 -10.54 -8.22 -56.49
N VAL A 136 -11.36 -8.48 -57.53
CA VAL A 136 -12.22 -7.45 -58.15
C VAL A 136 -13.34 -7.03 -57.19
N LYS A 137 -13.96 -7.99 -56.50
CA LYS A 137 -14.98 -7.72 -55.48
C LYS A 137 -14.42 -6.85 -54.37
N GLU A 138 -13.23 -7.17 -53.87
CA GLU A 138 -12.53 -6.34 -52.89
C GLU A 138 -12.35 -4.90 -53.35
N LEU A 139 -11.73 -4.69 -54.52
CA LEU A 139 -11.41 -3.34 -55.02
C LEU A 139 -12.66 -2.47 -55.17
N LEU A 140 -13.78 -3.06 -55.61
CA LEU A 140 -15.04 -2.36 -55.80
C LEU A 140 -15.73 -2.07 -54.46
N VAL A 141 -15.75 -3.03 -53.55
CA VAL A 141 -16.39 -2.87 -52.23
C VAL A 141 -15.66 -1.84 -51.37
N LYS A 142 -14.32 -1.85 -51.41
CA LYS A 142 -13.47 -0.87 -50.70
C LYS A 142 -13.49 0.52 -51.37
N GLY A 143 -14.05 0.64 -52.58
CA GLY A 143 -14.11 1.89 -53.34
C GLY A 143 -12.77 2.29 -53.97
N GLU A 144 -11.83 1.37 -54.08
CA GLU A 144 -10.52 1.58 -54.72
C GLU A 144 -10.62 1.63 -56.26
N ALA A 145 -11.65 1.00 -56.82
CA ALA A 145 -11.99 1.07 -58.24
C ALA A 145 -13.42 1.62 -58.42
N ALA A 146 -13.62 2.47 -59.44
CA ALA A 146 -14.92 3.04 -59.74
C ALA A 146 -15.81 2.09 -60.56
N ASN A 147 -15.23 1.14 -61.30
CA ASN A 147 -15.96 0.17 -62.10
C ASN A 147 -15.16 -1.12 -62.33
N ILE A 148 -15.84 -2.18 -62.80
CA ILE A 148 -15.27 -3.53 -63.00
C ILE A 148 -14.08 -3.49 -63.97
N GLU A 149 -14.13 -2.68 -65.02
CA GLU A 149 -13.06 -2.57 -66.00
C GLU A 149 -11.79 -1.98 -65.42
N GLN A 150 -11.92 -0.91 -64.64
CA GLN A 150 -10.81 -0.30 -63.92
C GLN A 150 -10.21 -1.30 -62.92
N ALA A 151 -11.05 -2.01 -62.16
CA ALA A 151 -10.59 -3.04 -61.22
C ALA A 151 -9.80 -4.15 -61.94
N VAL A 152 -10.31 -4.66 -63.07
CA VAL A 152 -9.61 -5.67 -63.88
C VAL A 152 -8.30 -5.12 -64.42
N LYS A 153 -8.28 -3.90 -64.96
CA LYS A 153 -7.06 -3.25 -65.48
C LYS A 153 -6.00 -3.09 -64.38
N MET A 154 -6.40 -2.70 -63.17
CA MET A 154 -5.51 -2.60 -62.01
C MET A 154 -4.91 -3.96 -61.60
N LEU A 155 -5.61 -5.06 -61.86
CA LEU A 155 -5.12 -6.42 -61.54
C LEU A 155 -4.31 -7.04 -62.67
N THR A 156 -4.50 -6.61 -63.91
CA THR A 156 -3.82 -7.15 -65.09
C THR A 156 -2.61 -6.35 -65.54
N SER A 157 -2.49 -5.06 -65.17
CA SER A 157 -1.34 -4.22 -65.54
C SER A 157 -0.01 -4.76 -64.98
N GLU A 158 1.03 -4.76 -65.82
CA GLU A 158 2.36 -5.30 -65.50
C GLU A 158 3.07 -4.53 -64.38
N GLU A 159 2.87 -3.21 -64.28
CA GLU A 159 3.41 -2.38 -63.19
C GLU A 159 2.94 -2.85 -61.80
N ARG A 160 1.70 -3.37 -61.69
CA ARG A 160 1.17 -3.94 -60.44
C ARG A 160 1.56 -5.39 -60.21
N LYS A 161 1.94 -6.16 -61.23
CA LYS A 161 2.50 -7.51 -61.05
C LYS A 161 3.88 -7.42 -60.40
N GLU A 162 4.74 -6.53 -60.87
CA GLU A 162 6.07 -6.31 -60.27
C GLU A 162 5.96 -5.72 -58.86
N THR A 163 5.12 -4.71 -58.64
CA THR A 163 4.90 -4.19 -57.27
C THR A 163 4.20 -5.19 -56.35
N ARG A 164 3.28 -6.04 -56.82
CA ARG A 164 2.69 -7.13 -55.99
C ARG A 164 3.68 -8.23 -55.67
N VAL A 165 4.60 -8.57 -56.59
CA VAL A 165 5.65 -9.57 -56.33
C VAL A 165 6.66 -9.00 -55.34
N ILE A 166 7.10 -7.74 -55.53
CA ILE A 166 7.99 -7.05 -54.60
C ILE A 166 7.30 -6.83 -53.25
N SER A 167 6.04 -6.39 -53.21
CA SER A 167 5.29 -6.21 -51.96
C SER A 167 5.06 -7.54 -51.26
N ARG A 168 4.73 -8.62 -51.98
CA ARG A 168 4.64 -9.97 -51.38
C ARG A 168 5.97 -10.45 -50.86
N ILE A 169 7.09 -10.19 -51.53
CA ILE A 169 8.42 -10.57 -51.04
C ILE A 169 8.78 -9.76 -49.79
N ILE A 170 8.48 -8.46 -49.77
CA ILE A 170 8.70 -7.57 -48.63
C ILE A 170 7.79 -7.96 -47.46
N GLU A 171 6.50 -8.19 -47.69
CA GLU A 171 5.55 -8.71 -46.70
C GLU A 171 5.97 -10.07 -46.21
N SER A 172 6.42 -10.98 -47.07
CA SER A 172 6.88 -12.30 -46.65
C SER A 172 8.12 -12.21 -45.76
N LYS A 173 9.08 -11.33 -46.09
CA LYS A 173 10.24 -11.05 -45.24
C LYS A 173 9.84 -10.39 -43.93
N LYS A 174 8.95 -9.40 -43.96
CA LYS A 174 8.48 -8.68 -42.78
C LYS A 174 7.63 -9.57 -41.87
N VAL A 175 6.81 -10.46 -42.44
CA VAL A 175 6.07 -11.50 -41.71
C VAL A 175 7.04 -12.49 -41.09
N LEU A 176 8.10 -12.88 -41.79
CA LEU A 176 9.14 -13.76 -41.22
C LEU A 176 9.89 -13.08 -40.06
N GLU A 177 10.27 -11.81 -40.23
CA GLU A 177 10.89 -10.99 -39.18
C GLU A 177 9.95 -10.80 -37.98
N LEU A 178 8.67 -10.50 -38.22
CA LEU A 178 7.66 -10.38 -37.17
C LEU A 178 7.43 -11.71 -36.46
N ARG A 179 7.39 -12.83 -37.18
CA ARG A 179 7.31 -14.18 -36.57
C ARG A 179 8.54 -14.48 -35.71
N GLN A 180 9.73 -14.12 -36.17
CA GLN A 180 10.96 -14.25 -35.37
C GLN A 180 10.92 -13.34 -34.14
N LYS A 181 10.43 -12.11 -34.27
CA LYS A 181 10.25 -11.15 -33.17
C LYS A 181 9.25 -11.66 -32.15
N ILE A 182 8.11 -12.18 -32.60
CA ILE A 182 7.09 -12.81 -31.76
C ILE A 182 7.70 -13.98 -31.00
N HIS A 183 8.41 -14.87 -31.68
CA HIS A 183 9.08 -16.01 -31.03
C HIS A 183 10.11 -15.57 -29.96
N GLN A 184 10.87 -14.51 -30.24
CA GLN A 184 11.79 -13.92 -29.26
C GLN A 184 11.05 -13.30 -28.07
N LEU A 185 9.96 -12.58 -28.32
CA LEU A 185 9.13 -11.97 -27.29
C LEU A 185 8.41 -13.01 -26.44
N GLU A 186 7.91 -14.09 -27.02
CA GLU A 186 7.28 -15.21 -26.32
C GLU A 186 8.29 -15.93 -25.41
N LYS A 187 9.51 -16.19 -25.92
CA LYS A 187 10.60 -16.70 -25.08
C LYS A 187 10.93 -15.74 -23.93
N GLY A 188 11.03 -14.45 -24.22
CA GLY A 188 11.28 -13.41 -23.20
C GLY A 188 10.16 -13.36 -22.15
N LYS A 189 8.90 -13.45 -22.59
CA LYS A 189 7.72 -13.50 -21.72
C LYS A 189 7.74 -14.72 -20.83
N SER A 190 8.04 -15.92 -21.36
CA SER A 190 8.17 -17.14 -20.55
C SER A 190 9.23 -16.98 -19.46
N ILE A 191 10.40 -16.43 -19.80
CA ILE A 191 11.48 -16.17 -18.83
C ILE A 191 11.02 -15.18 -17.75
N LEU A 192 10.36 -14.10 -18.15
CA LEU A 192 9.84 -13.09 -17.21
C LEU A 192 8.74 -13.66 -16.31
N GLU A 193 7.86 -14.51 -16.84
CA GLU A 193 6.81 -15.19 -16.06
C GLU A 193 7.41 -16.16 -15.04
N ASP A 194 8.44 -16.92 -15.41
CA ASP A 194 9.16 -17.79 -14.49
C ASP A 194 9.91 -16.99 -13.43
N TYR A 195 10.52 -15.86 -13.80
CA TYR A 195 11.17 -14.95 -12.87
C TYR A 195 10.16 -14.29 -11.91
N ALA A 196 8.98 -13.90 -12.41
CA ALA A 196 7.89 -13.36 -11.60
C ALA A 196 7.38 -14.40 -10.61
N LYS A 197 7.20 -15.67 -11.02
CA LYS A 197 6.85 -16.78 -10.12
C LYS A 197 7.92 -17.00 -9.06
N HIS A 198 9.20 -16.95 -9.43
CA HIS A 198 10.31 -17.07 -8.48
C HIS A 198 10.26 -15.94 -7.44
N LEU A 199 10.16 -14.68 -7.89
CA LEU A 199 10.06 -13.52 -7.00
C LEU A 199 8.81 -13.55 -6.13
N GLU A 200 7.66 -14.00 -6.65
CA GLU A 200 6.46 -14.18 -5.83
C GLU A 200 6.65 -15.26 -4.76
N GLY A 201 7.34 -16.36 -5.10
CA GLY A 201 7.71 -17.40 -4.14
C GLY A 201 8.62 -16.88 -3.06
N GLU A 202 9.66 -16.13 -3.44
CA GLU A 202 10.60 -15.49 -2.52
C GLU A 202 9.92 -14.44 -1.66
N ASN A 203 9.03 -13.62 -2.23
CA ASN A 203 8.26 -12.62 -1.49
C ASN A 203 7.27 -13.29 -0.53
N LYS A 204 6.61 -14.39 -0.92
CA LYS A 204 5.80 -15.21 0.01
C LYS A 204 6.65 -15.83 1.11
N PHE A 205 7.86 -16.29 0.81
CA PHE A 205 8.80 -16.82 1.79
C PHE A 205 9.26 -15.74 2.78
N LEU A 206 9.64 -14.56 2.29
CA LEU A 206 10.00 -13.39 3.09
C LEU A 206 8.81 -12.93 3.95
N LYS A 207 7.61 -12.83 3.38
CA LYS A 207 6.37 -12.53 4.13
C LYS A 207 6.02 -13.59 5.17
N ARG A 208 6.45 -14.85 5.01
CA ARG A 208 6.33 -15.89 6.05
C ARG A 208 7.42 -15.77 7.13
N LEU A 209 8.56 -15.17 6.81
CA LEU A 209 9.62 -14.85 7.77
C LEU A 209 9.36 -13.55 8.55
N GLU A 210 8.66 -12.58 7.97
CA GLU A 210 8.27 -11.34 8.63
C GLU A 210 7.45 -11.51 9.93
N PRO A 211 6.43 -12.41 10.02
CA PRO A 211 5.76 -12.64 11.29
C PRO A 211 6.69 -13.28 12.34
N LYS A 212 7.77 -13.97 11.96
CA LYS A 212 8.76 -14.46 12.94
C LYS A 212 9.70 -13.36 13.47
N ARG A 213 9.85 -12.25 12.76
CA ARG A 213 10.65 -11.09 13.22
C ARG A 213 9.82 -10.05 13.99
N SER A 214 8.50 -9.99 13.77
CA SER A 214 7.61 -9.07 14.47
C SER A 214 7.21 -9.53 15.87
N TRP A 215 7.02 -10.84 16.10
CA TRP A 215 6.46 -11.34 17.37
C TRP A 215 7.48 -11.51 18.52
N ASN A 216 8.79 -11.51 18.24
CA ASN A 216 9.82 -11.74 19.27
C ASN A 216 10.40 -10.46 19.90
N LYS A 217 9.93 -9.27 19.51
CA LYS A 217 10.41 -8.00 20.09
C LYS A 217 9.53 -7.47 21.22
N GLU A 218 8.24 -7.79 21.25
CA GLU A 218 7.28 -7.19 22.18
C GLU A 218 7.57 -7.45 23.68
N PRO A 219 7.88 -8.67 24.16
CA PRO A 219 8.09 -8.87 25.58
C PRO A 219 9.40 -8.23 26.07
N LYS A 220 10.47 -8.28 25.27
CA LYS A 220 11.77 -7.73 25.67
C LYS A 220 11.79 -6.20 25.60
N ILE A 221 11.13 -5.61 24.60
CA ILE A 221 10.93 -4.15 24.52
C ILE A 221 10.07 -3.68 25.69
N ARG A 222 8.97 -4.36 25.99
CA ARG A 222 8.11 -3.98 27.12
C ARG A 222 8.83 -4.04 28.47
N ILE A 223 9.61 -5.10 28.72
CA ILE A 223 10.44 -5.21 29.93
C ILE A 223 11.49 -4.09 29.98
N LEU A 224 12.12 -3.78 28.84
CA LEU A 224 13.10 -2.70 28.76
C LEU A 224 12.47 -1.31 28.95
N GLU A 225 11.25 -1.09 28.45
CA GLU A 225 10.48 0.14 28.63
C GLU A 225 10.02 0.31 30.08
N GLU A 226 9.55 -0.75 30.72
CA GLU A 226 9.21 -0.77 32.15
C GLU A 226 10.46 -0.50 33.01
N ALA A 227 11.60 -1.13 32.69
CA ALA A 227 12.87 -0.87 33.36
C ALA A 227 13.36 0.57 33.16
N LEU A 228 13.26 1.11 31.93
CA LEU A 228 13.60 2.51 31.62
C LEU A 228 12.72 3.50 32.37
N SER A 229 11.42 3.20 32.48
CA SER A 229 10.47 4.00 33.26
C SER A 229 10.83 4.00 34.76
N GLY A 230 11.16 2.83 35.31
CA GLY A 230 11.64 2.70 36.69
C GLY A 230 12.92 3.49 36.95
N LEU A 231 13.95 3.30 36.11
CA LEU A 231 15.22 4.02 36.19
C LEU A 231 15.05 5.54 36.07
N ARG A 232 14.14 6.02 35.23
CA ARG A 232 13.84 7.46 35.10
C ARG A 232 13.22 8.03 36.37
N LYS A 233 12.28 7.33 36.99
CA LYS A 233 11.67 7.74 38.26
C LYS A 233 12.72 7.79 39.38
N GLU A 234 13.57 6.78 39.45
CA GLU A 234 14.61 6.74 40.47
C GLU A 234 15.66 7.83 40.27
N ARG A 235 16.06 8.10 39.01
CA ARG A 235 16.93 9.23 38.69
C ARG A 235 16.34 10.55 39.15
N GLU A 236 15.05 10.78 38.92
CA GLU A 236 14.40 12.03 39.33
C GLU A 236 14.31 12.16 40.85
N ARG A 237 14.00 11.05 41.55
CA ARG A 237 14.03 11.00 43.02
C ARG A 237 15.42 11.34 43.55
N LEU A 238 16.46 10.65 43.08
CA LEU A 238 17.84 10.89 43.51
C LEU A 238 18.30 12.31 43.19
N LYS A 239 17.85 12.88 42.07
CA LYS A 239 18.14 14.28 41.72
C LYS A 239 17.50 15.25 42.71
N ASN A 240 16.25 15.02 43.10
CA ASN A 240 15.56 15.85 44.11
C ASN A 240 16.21 15.72 45.50
N GLU A 241 16.62 14.51 45.89
CA GLU A 241 17.39 14.28 47.11
C GLU A 241 18.75 14.99 47.03
N MET A 242 19.46 14.91 45.91
CA MET A 242 20.71 15.64 45.70
C MET A 242 20.54 17.16 45.78
N GLU A 243 19.45 17.71 45.25
CA GLU A 243 19.16 19.14 45.32
C GLU A 243 18.88 19.57 46.77
N SER A 244 18.18 18.74 47.55
CA SER A 244 17.96 18.99 48.98
C SER A 244 19.27 18.96 49.76
N TYR A 245 20.17 18.02 49.47
CA TYR A 245 21.51 17.96 50.06
C TYR A 245 22.40 19.13 49.61
N LYS A 246 22.36 19.55 48.34
CA LYS A 246 23.12 20.72 47.85
C LYS A 246 22.70 22.00 48.56
N ASN A 247 21.40 22.17 48.84
CA ASN A 247 20.90 23.30 49.63
C ASN A 247 21.42 23.32 51.09
N LEU A 248 21.97 22.20 51.58
CA LEU A 248 22.68 22.14 52.87
C LEU A 248 24.13 22.62 52.75
N ILE A 249 24.78 22.33 51.63
CA ILE A 249 26.18 22.67 51.38
C ILE A 249 26.27 24.18 51.08
N GLY A 250 26.45 24.97 52.13
CA GLY A 250 26.54 26.44 52.05
C GLY A 250 25.82 27.17 53.18
N LYS A 251 25.06 26.47 54.03
CA LYS A 251 24.50 27.01 55.26
C LYS A 251 25.30 26.49 56.46
N ASP A 252 25.65 27.36 57.40
CA ASP A 252 26.26 26.97 58.69
C ASP A 252 25.20 26.27 59.55
N ILE A 253 25.11 24.95 59.43
CA ILE A 253 24.11 24.12 60.14
C ILE A 253 24.80 23.05 60.99
N GLU A 254 24.16 22.67 62.10
CA GLU A 254 24.54 21.52 62.92
C GLU A 254 23.47 20.41 62.87
N LEU A 255 23.92 19.16 62.98
CA LEU A 255 23.05 17.98 62.99
C LEU A 255 22.40 17.80 64.35
N VAL A 256 21.09 17.55 64.35
CA VAL A 256 20.31 17.22 65.54
C VAL A 256 19.91 15.75 65.48
N HIS A 257 20.24 15.00 66.52
CA HIS A 257 19.94 13.58 66.63
C HIS A 257 18.73 13.37 67.53
N VAL A 258 17.73 12.60 67.09
CA VAL A 258 16.61 12.22 67.96
C VAL A 258 17.09 11.19 68.97
N TYR A 259 16.70 11.34 70.25
CA TYR A 259 17.03 10.37 71.28
C TYR A 259 16.37 9.01 71.03
N GLU A 260 17.18 7.96 71.05
CA GLU A 260 16.76 6.56 70.96
C GLU A 260 17.53 5.73 72.01
N GLU A 261 16.85 4.81 72.69
CA GLU A 261 17.51 3.96 73.70
C GLU A 261 18.60 3.09 73.07
N GLY A 262 19.80 3.11 73.64
CA GLY A 262 20.96 2.38 73.14
C GLY A 262 21.79 3.12 72.07
N GLY A 263 21.41 4.34 71.70
CA GLY A 263 22.20 5.19 70.81
C GLY A 263 23.45 5.79 71.46
N ASP A 264 24.48 6.04 70.64
CA ASP A 264 25.67 6.82 71.03
C ASP A 264 25.45 8.30 70.68
N PHE A 265 25.44 9.14 71.72
CA PHE A 265 25.18 10.57 71.62
C PHE A 265 26.39 11.44 72.03
N SER A 266 27.57 10.86 72.16
CA SER A 266 28.76 11.60 72.62
C SER A 266 29.10 12.76 71.68
N GLY A 267 29.17 13.97 72.25
CA GLY A 267 29.47 15.20 71.51
C GLY A 267 28.40 15.64 70.51
N LYS A 268 27.20 15.03 70.52
CA LYS A 268 26.10 15.35 69.58
C LYS A 268 25.06 16.26 70.22
N ILE A 269 24.29 16.97 69.40
CA ILE A 269 23.09 17.68 69.84
C ILE A 269 21.93 16.70 69.78
N VAL A 270 21.24 16.53 70.90
CA VAL A 270 20.18 15.53 71.02
C VAL A 270 18.85 16.20 71.23
N LEU A 271 17.89 15.91 70.36
CA LEU A 271 16.49 16.22 70.55
C LEU A 271 15.82 15.08 71.31
N ALA A 272 15.45 15.35 72.56
CA ALA A 272 14.80 14.39 73.44
C ALA A 272 13.31 14.72 73.56
N GLU A 273 12.49 14.05 72.74
CA GLU A 273 11.03 14.16 72.75
C GLU A 273 10.45 13.12 73.72
N ASN A 274 9.39 13.48 74.45
CA ASN A 274 8.66 12.60 75.39
C ASN A 274 9.45 12.18 76.66
N LYS A 275 9.04 11.08 77.32
CA LYS A 275 9.71 10.52 78.50
C LYS A 275 10.94 9.73 78.08
N PHE A 276 12.12 10.16 78.52
CA PHE A 276 13.39 9.47 78.28
C PHE A 276 14.19 9.28 79.58
N ASN A 277 15.15 8.37 79.55
CA ASN A 277 16.04 8.13 80.68
C ASN A 277 17.13 9.21 80.77
N ARG A 278 16.86 10.26 81.54
CA ARG A 278 17.74 11.43 81.72
C ARG A 278 19.17 11.05 82.11
N ARG A 279 19.32 10.15 83.09
CA ARG A 279 20.65 9.70 83.58
C ARG A 279 21.41 8.91 82.53
N ALA A 280 20.72 8.12 81.72
CA ALA A 280 21.37 7.36 80.65
C ALA A 280 21.86 8.27 79.53
N LEU A 281 21.03 9.26 79.13
CA LEU A 281 21.40 10.24 78.11
C LEU A 281 22.55 11.14 78.57
N GLU A 282 22.51 11.62 79.81
CA GLU A 282 23.56 12.48 80.38
C GLU A 282 24.92 11.76 80.45
N LYS A 283 24.95 10.47 80.81
CA LYS A 283 26.18 9.66 80.82
C LYS A 283 26.87 9.55 79.47
N GLN A 284 26.13 9.71 78.37
CA GLN A 284 26.71 9.68 77.02
C GLN A 284 27.46 10.97 76.67
N ASN A 285 27.39 12.00 77.53
CA ASN A 285 28.04 13.30 77.33
C ASN A 285 27.72 13.98 75.98
N PRO A 286 26.43 14.22 75.65
CA PRO A 286 26.06 15.04 74.50
C PRO A 286 26.58 16.48 74.61
N LYS A 287 26.73 17.14 73.45
CA LYS A 287 27.14 18.56 73.37
C LYS A 287 26.05 19.49 73.92
N ALA A 288 24.79 19.17 73.66
CA ALA A 288 23.62 19.86 74.21
C ALA A 288 22.37 18.96 74.10
N ILE A 289 21.40 19.19 74.98
CA ILE A 289 20.10 18.50 74.94
C ILE A 289 19.01 19.52 74.63
N ILE A 290 18.22 19.27 73.58
CA ILE A 290 17.03 20.04 73.24
C ILE A 290 15.80 19.28 73.75
N CYS A 291 14.99 19.89 74.61
CA CYS A 291 13.77 19.26 75.13
C CYS A 291 12.73 20.30 75.59
N ASP A 292 11.48 19.89 75.72
CA ASP A 292 10.38 20.79 76.11
C ASP A 292 10.42 21.20 77.58
N THR A 293 11.03 20.37 78.45
CA THR A 293 11.09 20.61 79.90
C THR A 293 12.52 20.57 80.39
N ALA A 294 13.00 21.71 80.91
CA ALA A 294 14.34 21.77 81.51
C ALA A 294 14.42 20.91 82.79
N PHE A 295 15.57 20.28 83.01
CA PHE A 295 15.84 19.48 84.20
C PHE A 295 17.28 19.72 84.70
N PRO A 296 17.61 19.39 85.96
CA PRO A 296 18.98 19.48 86.43
C PRO A 296 19.89 18.49 85.67
N ALA A 297 20.88 19.01 84.94
CA ALA A 297 21.89 18.22 84.22
C ALA A 297 23.26 18.94 84.25
N GLU A 298 24.34 18.18 84.08
CA GLU A 298 25.71 18.63 83.90
C GLU A 298 26.03 19.06 82.45
N ILE A 299 25.04 18.98 81.57
CA ILE A 299 25.15 19.33 80.15
C ILE A 299 24.17 20.46 79.84
N PRO A 300 24.51 21.40 78.92
CA PRO A 300 23.59 22.46 78.52
C PRO A 300 22.27 21.91 77.98
N ILE A 301 21.16 22.40 78.53
CA ILE A 301 19.81 22.12 78.05
C ILE A 301 19.27 23.37 77.36
N ILE A 302 18.75 23.17 76.16
CA ILE A 302 18.12 24.20 75.34
C ILE A 302 16.61 23.89 75.28
N PRO A 303 15.74 24.83 75.69
CA PRO A 303 14.30 24.68 75.50
C PRO A 303 13.94 24.54 74.01
N ARG A 304 13.03 23.61 73.67
CA ARG A 304 12.65 23.32 72.28
C ARG A 304 12.08 24.53 71.52
N ASP A 305 11.46 25.47 72.23
CA ASP A 305 10.88 26.72 71.69
C ASP A 305 11.95 27.78 71.35
N LYS A 306 13.17 27.63 71.90
CA LYS A 306 14.28 28.58 71.69
C LYS A 306 15.08 28.30 70.42
N VAL A 307 14.86 27.17 69.77
CA VAL A 307 15.62 26.74 68.60
C VAL A 307 14.70 26.19 67.52
N LYS A 308 14.90 26.62 66.27
CA LYS A 308 14.14 26.13 65.14
C LYS A 308 14.84 24.94 64.48
N ILE A 309 14.25 23.78 64.65
CA ILE A 309 14.74 22.54 64.01
C ILE A 309 14.02 22.37 62.67
N HIS A 310 14.80 22.14 61.62
CA HIS A 310 14.32 21.89 60.28
C HIS A 310 14.55 20.42 59.90
N ALA A 311 13.54 19.78 59.31
CA ALA A 311 13.69 18.46 58.73
C ALA A 311 14.10 18.58 57.26
N ILE A 312 15.21 17.96 56.88
CA ILE A 312 15.69 17.91 55.49
C ILE A 312 15.98 16.46 55.13
N GLY A 313 15.08 15.88 54.33
CA GLY A 313 15.05 14.42 54.13
C GLY A 313 14.77 13.71 55.46
N ASN A 314 15.66 12.80 55.85
CA ASN A 314 15.56 12.03 57.10
C ASN A 314 16.42 12.60 58.22
N VAL A 315 17.00 13.78 58.02
CA VAL A 315 17.96 14.39 58.95
C VAL A 315 17.35 15.65 59.53
N LEU A 316 17.50 15.83 60.85
CA LEU A 316 17.13 17.07 61.52
C LEU A 316 18.36 17.96 61.63
N VAL A 317 18.19 19.23 61.28
CA VAL A 317 19.25 20.24 61.34
C VAL A 317 18.79 21.49 62.05
N VAL A 318 19.75 22.19 62.63
CA VAL A 318 19.57 23.51 63.24
C VAL A 318 20.59 24.48 62.64
N ASP A 319 20.19 25.73 62.42
CA ASP A 319 21.13 26.78 62.06
C ASP A 319 22.13 27.02 63.21
N LYS A 320 23.42 27.03 62.91
CA LYS A 320 24.48 27.14 63.91
C LYS A 320 24.40 28.45 64.70
N HIS A 321 24.02 29.55 64.06
CA HIS A 321 23.88 30.85 64.74
C HIS A 321 22.67 30.86 65.68
N GLU A 322 21.55 30.26 65.25
CA GLU A 322 20.37 30.10 66.13
C GLU A 322 20.68 29.19 67.33
N LEU A 323 21.42 28.11 67.09
CA LEU A 323 21.86 27.19 68.13
C LEU A 323 22.80 27.89 69.13
N GLU A 324 23.81 28.62 68.66
CA GLU A 324 24.74 29.36 69.52
C GLU A 324 24.01 30.40 70.36
N LYS A 325 23.01 31.09 69.79
CA LYS A 325 22.14 32.01 70.52
C LYS A 325 21.30 31.31 71.59
N GLY A 326 20.67 30.18 71.24
CA GLY A 326 19.89 29.36 72.18
C GLY A 326 20.74 28.82 73.32
N LEU A 327 21.98 28.42 73.02
CA LEU A 327 22.98 28.04 74.01
C LEU A 327 23.35 29.22 74.90
N GLN A 328 23.69 30.39 74.38
CA GLN A 328 24.07 31.56 75.18
C GLN A 328 22.96 31.99 76.16
N GLU A 329 21.71 32.07 75.69
CA GLU A 329 20.57 32.44 76.52
C GLU A 329 20.33 31.41 77.66
N SER A 330 20.49 30.12 77.35
CA SER A 330 20.26 29.03 78.31
C SER A 330 21.46 28.76 79.21
N PHE A 331 22.68 29.11 78.76
CA PHE A 331 23.94 28.82 79.44
C PHE A 331 24.12 29.63 80.72
N ILE A 332 23.67 30.89 80.77
CA ILE A 332 23.75 31.70 82.00
C ILE A 332 22.85 31.12 83.09
N VAL A 333 21.64 30.68 82.71
CA VAL A 333 20.68 30.04 83.62
C VAL A 333 21.23 28.70 84.10
N TRP A 334 21.78 27.91 83.18
CA TRP A 334 22.40 26.62 83.49
C TRP A 334 23.65 26.76 84.38
N LEU A 335 24.56 27.70 84.10
CA LEU A 335 25.78 27.95 84.88
C LEU A 335 25.48 28.33 86.33
N LYS A 336 24.48 29.19 86.56
CA LYS A 336 24.05 29.55 87.91
C LYS A 336 23.55 28.32 88.67
N ALA A 337 22.64 27.57 88.06
CA ALA A 337 22.10 26.35 88.65
C ALA A 337 23.18 25.27 88.86
N TYR A 338 24.19 25.18 87.98
CA TYR A 338 25.31 24.25 88.10
C TYR A 338 26.23 24.60 89.27
N LYS A 339 26.61 25.88 89.41
CA LYS A 339 27.44 26.36 90.53
C LYS A 339 26.74 26.15 91.88
N GLU A 340 25.43 26.41 91.95
CA GLU A 340 24.63 26.16 93.16
C GLU A 340 24.61 24.67 93.54
N ARG A 341 24.49 23.75 92.58
CA ARG A 341 24.53 22.30 92.85
C ARG A 341 25.89 21.83 93.35
N ARG A 342 26.98 22.34 92.78
CA ARG A 342 28.36 22.03 93.19
C ARG A 342 28.69 22.58 94.57
N ALA A 343 28.23 23.79 94.89
CA ALA A 343 28.43 24.40 96.22
C ALA A 343 27.65 23.72 97.36
N VAL A 344 26.69 22.83 97.04
CA VAL A 344 25.94 22.01 98.02
C VAL A 344 26.54 20.60 98.15
N GLN A 345 27.49 20.22 97.28
CA GLN A 345 28.18 18.92 97.28
C GLN A 345 29.63 18.97 97.77
N GLU A 346 30.21 20.16 97.91
CA GLU A 346 31.45 20.45 98.67
C GLU A 346 31.10 20.91 100.09
#